data_AF-A0A8S2UPR8-F1
#
_entry.id   AF-A0A8S2UPR8-F1
#
_cell.length_a   1.000
_cell.length_b   1.000
_cell.length_c   1.000
_cell.angle_alpha   90.00
_cell.angle_beta   90.00
_cell.angle_gamma   90.00
#
_symmetry.space_group_name_H-M   'P 1'
#
loop_
_entity.id
_entity.type
_entity.pdbx_description
1 polymer ?
#
loop_
_entity_poly.entity_id
_entity_poly.type
_entity_poly.pdbx_seq_one_letter_code
_entity_poly.pdbx_strand_id
1 'polypeptide(L)' 'MSGRAGRRGKDERGIVVLVIDERMSPSTAKEIVKGKADPLNSAFKLTYNMVLNLLRVE' A
#
# COMPACT_ATOMS: atom_id res chain seq x y z
N MET A 1 4.00 4.13 2.37
CA MET A 1 3.81 5.42 3.07
C MET A 1 5.12 6.06 3.53
N SER A 2 6.12 5.29 3.98
CA SER A 2 7.44 5.76 4.42
C SER A 2 8.21 6.66 3.43
N GLY A 3 8.05 6.45 2.11
CA GLY A 3 8.71 7.24 1.07
C GLY A 3 8.32 8.72 0.98
N ARG A 4 7.43 9.21 1.86
CA ARG A 4 7.09 10.64 1.98
C ARG A 4 8.02 11.42 2.92
N ALA A 5 8.83 10.72 3.73
CA ALA A 5 9.74 11.37 4.66
C ALA A 5 11.00 11.91 3.93
N GLY A 6 11.39 13.14 4.27
CA GLY A 6 12.53 13.83 3.67
C GLY A 6 12.15 14.66 2.44
N ARG A 7 12.50 15.95 2.46
CA ARG A 7 12.26 16.88 1.36
C ARG A 7 13.50 17.05 0.51
N ARG A 8 13.36 16.87 -0.80
CA ARG A 8 14.44 17.00 -1.78
C ARG A 8 15.10 18.38 -1.67
N GLY A 9 16.42 18.39 -1.45
CA GLY A 9 17.24 19.59 -1.39
C GLY A 9 17.12 20.42 -0.11
N LYS A 10 16.35 19.97 0.89
CA LYS A 10 16.19 20.67 2.18
C LYS A 10 16.62 19.83 3.39
N ASP A 11 16.41 18.52 3.34
CA ASP A 11 16.73 17.62 4.43
C ASP A 11 17.84 16.64 3.98
N GLU A 12 18.84 16.38 4.83
CA GLU A 12 19.91 15.40 4.54
C GLU A 12 19.38 13.95 4.52
N ARG A 13 18.34 13.67 5.30
CA ARG A 13 17.71 12.35 5.42
C ARG A 13 16.24 12.47 5.85
N GLY A 14 15.43 11.50 5.43
CA GLY A 14 14.07 11.30 5.95
C GLY A 14 14.09 10.39 7.16
N ILE A 15 13.41 10.78 8.24
CA ILE A 15 13.22 9.96 9.44
C ILE A 15 11.80 9.42 9.45
N VAL A 16 11.66 8.11 9.63
CA VAL A 16 10.37 7.43 9.76
C VAL A 16 10.37 6.70 11.10
N VAL A 17 9.34 6.94 11.91
CA VAL A 17 9.15 6.28 13.20
C VAL A 17 7.98 5.30 13.05
N LEU A 18 8.23 4.04 13.38
CA LEU A 18 7.21 3.00 13.45
C LEU A 18 6.85 2.79 14.93
N VAL A 19 5.60 3.01 15.29
CA VAL A 19 5.09 2.68 16.62
C VAL A 19 4.58 1.24 16.57
N ILE A 20 5.17 0.37 17.39
CA ILE A 20 4.87 -1.06 17.45
C ILE A 20 4.51 -1.45 18.89
N ASP A 21 3.64 -2.46 19.02
CA ASP A 21 3.32 -3.09 20.30
C ASP A 21 4.12 -4.39 20.48
N GLU A 22 3.98 -5.02 21.65
CA GLU A 22 4.68 -6.27 21.99
C GLU A 22 4.21 -7.49 21.19
N ARG A 23 3.08 -7.39 20.49
CA ARG A 23 2.51 -8.50 19.72
C ARG A 23 3.16 -8.65 18.35
N MET A 24 3.93 -7.65 17.92
CA MET A 24 4.59 -7.68 16.63
C MET A 24 5.79 -8.62 16.62
N SER A 25 5.73 -9.63 15.76
CA SER A 25 6.87 -10.51 15.55
C SER A 25 8.02 -9.78 14.82
N PRO A 26 9.29 -10.10 15.14
CA PRO A 26 10.45 -9.53 14.44
C PRO A 26 10.44 -9.82 12.92
N SER A 27 9.89 -10.95 12.48
CA SER A 27 9.78 -11.31 11.06
C SER A 27 8.81 -10.38 10.33
N THR A 28 7.64 -10.13 10.90
CA THR A 28 6.66 -9.18 10.34
C THR A 28 7.21 -7.77 10.30
N ALA A 29 7.91 -7.32 11.36
CA ALA A 29 8.55 -6.01 11.36
C ALA A 29 9.61 -5.88 10.25
N LYS A 30 10.39 -6.94 10.02
CA LYS A 30 11.39 -6.99 8.93
C LYS A 30 10.74 -6.91 7.56
N GLU A 31 9.62 -7.62 7.34
CA GLU A 31 8.86 -7.55 6.10
C GLU A 31 8.25 -6.17 5.86
N ILE A 32 7.78 -5.49 6.90
CA ILE A 32 7.24 -4.12 6.76
C ILE A 32 8.33 -3.12 6.34
N VAL A 33 9.54 -3.25 6.89
CA VAL A 33 10.63 -2.27 6.64
C VAL A 33 11.43 -2.60 5.38
N LYS A 34 11.69 -3.88 5.11
CA LYS A 34 12.57 -4.35 4.02
C LYS A 34 11.87 -5.27 3.01
N GLY A 35 10.55 -5.42 3.10
CA GLY A 35 9.77 -6.22 2.17
C GLY A 35 9.80 -5.68 0.75
N LYS A 36 9.42 -6.54 -0.18
CA LYS A 36 9.21 -6.15 -1.57
C LYS A 36 7.85 -5.47 -1.71
N ALA A 37 7.67 -4.69 -2.76
CA ALA A 37 6.35 -4.18 -3.11
C ALA A 37 5.41 -5.36 -3.42
N ASP A 38 4.17 -5.27 -2.95
CA ASP A 38 3.15 -6.26 -3.25
C ASP A 38 2.83 -6.27 -4.76
N PRO A 39 2.55 -7.44 -5.35
CA PRO A 39 2.11 -7.51 -6.73
C PRO A 39 0.73 -6.87 -6.91
N LEU A 40 0.51 -6.23 -8.06
CA LEU A 40 -0.80 -5.71 -8.42
C LEU A 40 -1.71 -6.85 -8.93
N ASN A 41 -2.41 -7.48 -8.01
CA ASN A 41 -3.38 -8.53 -8.33
C ASN A 41 -4.75 -7.91 -8.64
N SER A 42 -5.38 -8.35 -9.74
CA SER A 42 -6.73 -7.91 -10.08
C SER A 42 -7.73 -8.33 -9.01
N ALA A 43 -8.51 -7.37 -8.51
CA ALA A 43 -9.67 -7.61 -7.64
C ALA A 43 -10.99 -7.36 -8.40
N PHE A 44 -10.99 -7.51 -9.72
CA PHE A 44 -12.17 -7.30 -10.57
C PHE A 44 -13.30 -8.25 -10.17
N LYS A 45 -14.51 -7.69 -10.08
CA LYS A 45 -15.73 -8.43 -9.83
C LYS A 45 -16.88 -7.79 -10.59
N LEU A 46 -17.77 -8.62 -11.10
CA LEU A 46 -19.00 -8.16 -11.73
C LEU A 46 -19.92 -7.57 -10.66
N THR A 47 -20.63 -6.51 -11.04
CA THR A 47 -21.69 -5.90 -10.24
C THR A 47 -22.93 -5.73 -11.10
N TYR A 48 -24.12 -5.79 -10.50
CA TYR A 48 -25.37 -5.63 -11.24
C TYR A 48 -25.42 -4.33 -12.04
N ASN A 49 -25.02 -3.21 -11.44
CA ASN A 49 -24.97 -1.92 -12.13
C ASN A 49 -24.01 -1.93 -13.33
N MET A 50 -22.87 -2.61 -13.23
CA MET A 50 -21.95 -2.76 -14.36
C MET A 50 -22.62 -3.52 -15.50
N VAL A 51 -23.26 -4.67 -15.22
CA VAL A 51 -23.95 -5.47 -16.24
C VAL A 51 -25.10 -4.68 -16.89
N LEU A 52 -25.93 -4.00 -16.07
CA LEU A 52 -27.03 -3.17 -16.58
C LEU A 52 -26.54 -2.03 -17.47
N ASN A 53 -25.44 -1.36 -17.09
CA ASN A 53 -24.87 -0.30 -17.93
C ASN A 53 -24.26 -0.86 -19.22
N LEU A 54 -23.65 -2.04 -19.19
CA LEU A 54 -23.13 -2.67 -20.40
C LEU A 54 -24.24 -3.05 -21.38
N LEU A 55 -25.38 -3.56 -20.89
CA LEU A 55 -26.55 -3.90 -21.73
C LEU A 55 -27.30 -2.67 -22.25
N ARG A 56 -27.29 -1.55 -21.52
CA ARG A 56 -27.95 -0.30 -21.92
C ARG A 56 -27.25 0.41 -23.07
N VAL A 57 -25.95 0.19 -23.26
CA VAL A 57 -25.11 0.94 -24.20
C VAL A 57 -25.13 0.36 -25.63
N GLU A 58 -26.02 -0.60 -25.90
CA GLU A 58 -26.43 -0.92 -27.28
C GLU A 58 -27.33 0.16 -27.88
#